data_AF-A0A316KPX2-F1
#
_entry.id   AF-A0A316KPX2-F1
#
_cell.length_a   1.000
_cell.length_b   1.000
_cell.length_c   1.000
_cell.angle_alpha   90.00
_cell.angle_beta   90.00
_cell.angle_gamma   90.00
#
_symmetry.space_group_name_H-M   'P 1'
#
loop_
_entity.id
_entity.type
_entity.pdbx_description
1 polymer ?
#
loop_
_entity_poly.entity_id
_entity_poly.type
_entity_poly.pdbx_seq_one_letter_code
_entity_poly.pdbx_strand_id
1 'polypeptide(L)' 'METLILFSPLVGAIICGFGWKFIGETAAQWVATGLLFFACMLSWIVFLSHDGVTETINILRWIESGTLSTEWAI' A
#
# COMPACT_ATOMS: atom_id res chain seq x y z
N MET A 1 6.56 2.41 -8.37
CA MET A 1 6.18 1.14 -7.69
C MET A 1 5.63 1.35 -6.27
N GLU A 2 5.47 2.60 -5.87
CA GLU A 2 5.14 3.11 -4.55
C GLU A 2 3.69 2.80 -4.18
N THR A 3 2.79 2.78 -5.18
CA THR A 3 1.40 2.35 -5.01
C THR A 3 1.31 0.88 -4.61
N LEU A 4 2.19 -0.01 -5.10
CA LEU A 4 2.23 -1.40 -4.65
C LEU A 4 2.67 -1.49 -3.18
N ILE A 5 3.62 -0.66 -2.76
CA ILE A 5 4.05 -0.56 -1.36
C ILE A 5 2.87 -0.13 -0.48
N LEU A 6 2.14 0.91 -0.89
CA LEU A 6 0.97 1.43 -0.17
C LEU A 6 -0.15 0.38 -0.07
N PHE A 7 -0.51 -0.26 -1.18
CA PHE A 7 -1.69 -1.11 -1.25
C PHE A 7 -1.47 -2.56 -0.83
N SER A 8 -0.23 -3.07 -0.82
CA SER A 8 0.07 -4.45 -0.37
C SER A 8 -0.46 -4.80 1.02
N PRO A 9 -0.19 -4.01 2.09
CA PRO A 9 -0.75 -4.29 3.41
C PRO A 9 -2.27 -4.09 3.46
N LEU A 10 -2.84 -3.18 2.67
CA LEU A 10 -4.29 -2.99 2.58
C LEU A 10 -4.97 -4.23 1.98
N VAL A 11 -4.42 -4.79 0.90
CA VAL A 11 -4.88 -6.05 0.30
C VAL A 11 -4.79 -7.18 1.32
N GLY A 12 -3.68 -7.26 2.08
CA GLY A 12 -3.52 -8.22 3.17
C GLY A 12 -4.58 -8.06 4.26
N ALA A 13 -4.89 -6.83 4.66
CA ALA A 13 -5.93 -6.54 5.65
C ALA A 13 -7.32 -6.95 5.16
N ILE A 14 -7.64 -6.77 3.88
CA ILE A 14 -8.91 -7.21 3.29
C ILE A 14 -8.98 -8.74 3.27
N ILE A 15 -7.95 -9.40 2.73
CA ILE A 15 -7.92 -10.87 2.63
C ILE A 15 -7.98 -11.51 4.01
N CYS A 16 -7.15 -11.07 4.95
CA CYS A 16 -7.09 -11.66 6.29
C CYS A 16 -8.27 -11.23 7.17
N GLY A 17 -8.74 -9.97 7.06
CA GLY A 17 -9.85 -9.46 7.86
C GLY A 17 -11.19 -10.13 7.52
N PHE A 18 -11.46 -10.40 6.25
CA PHE A 18 -12.71 -11.01 5.81
C PHE A 18 -12.58 -12.52 5.47
N GLY A 19 -11.40 -12.97 5.05
CA GLY A 19 -11.17 -14.32 4.54
C GLY A 19 -10.59 -15.32 5.54
N TRP A 20 -10.18 -14.91 6.75
CA TRP A 20 -9.51 -15.81 7.72
C TRP A 20 -10.32 -17.07 8.05
N LYS A 21 -11.66 -16.99 8.07
CA LYS A 21 -12.52 -18.16 8.34
C LYS A 21 -12.41 -19.26 7.28
N PHE A 22 -12.02 -18.92 6.05
CA PHE A 22 -11.87 -19.87 4.95
C PHE A 22 -10.45 -20.44 4.85
N ILE A 23 -9.43 -19.62 5.12
CA ILE A 23 -8.01 -20.00 4.98
C ILE A 23 -7.37 -20.46 6.29
N GLY A 24 -7.99 -20.18 7.44
CA GLY A 24 -7.45 -20.46 8.77
C GLY A 24 -6.54 -19.36 9.31
N GLU A 25 -6.45 -19.27 10.65
CA GLU A 25 -5.72 -18.21 11.36
C GLU A 25 -4.24 -18.18 11.02
N THR A 26 -3.57 -19.33 11.01
CA THR A 26 -2.14 -19.43 10.70
C THR A 26 -1.85 -18.98 9.28
N ALA A 27 -2.67 -19.38 8.30
CA ALA A 27 -2.49 -18.95 6.91
C ALA A 27 -2.73 -17.43 6.78
N ALA A 28 -3.74 -16.88 7.46
CA ALA A 28 -3.98 -15.44 7.47
C ALA A 28 -2.80 -14.65 8.07
N GLN A 29 -2.15 -15.16 9.12
CA GLN A 29 -0.93 -14.57 9.67
C GLN A 29 0.23 -14.59 8.68
N TRP A 30 0.44 -15.71 7.98
CA TRP A 30 1.47 -15.82 6.93
C TRP A 30 1.21 -14.87 5.77
N VAL A 31 -0.05 -14.72 5.33
CA VAL A 31 -0.41 -13.79 4.25
C VAL A 31 -0.14 -12.34 4.65
N ALA A 32 -0.60 -11.91 5.83
CA ALA A 32 -0.38 -10.56 6.31
C ALA A 32 1.12 -10.24 6.48
N THR A 33 1.87 -11.18 7.06
CA THR A 33 3.32 -11.04 7.25
C THR A 33 4.05 -11.02 5.91
N GLY A 34 3.70 -11.92 4.98
CA GLY A 34 4.30 -11.98 3.65
C GLY A 34 4.10 -10.69 2.86
N LEU A 35 2.88 -10.12 2.88
CA LEU A 35 2.59 -8.85 2.19
C LEU A 35 3.30 -7.65 2.84
N LEU A 36 3.49 -7.66 4.17
CA LEU A 36 4.31 -6.66 4.85
C LEU A 36 5.78 -6.75 4.43
N PHE A 37 6.35 -7.95 4.38
CA PHE A 37 7.75 -8.14 3.95
C PHE A 37 7.94 -7.87 2.46
N PHE A 38 6.95 -8.15 1.63
CA PHE A 38 6.93 -7.76 0.23
C PHE A 38 6.99 -6.22 0.09
N ALA A 39 6.14 -5.49 0.82
CA ALA A 39 6.19 -4.04 0.85
C ALA A 39 7.56 -3.52 1.36
N CYS A 40 8.12 -4.13 2.41
CA CYS A 40 9.44 -3.79 2.94
C CYS A 40 10.55 -3.93 1.89
N MET A 41 10.59 -5.04 1.16
CA MET A 41 11.57 -5.27 0.10
C MET A 41 11.45 -4.24 -1.02
N LEU A 42 10.22 -3.93 -1.47
CA LEU A 42 9.99 -2.90 -2.47
C LEU A 42 10.41 -1.51 -1.96
N SER A 43 10.16 -1.17 -0.69
CA SER A 43 10.59 0.09 -0.08
C SER A 43 12.12 0.27 -0.14
N TRP A 44 12.89 -0.78 0.07
CA TRP A 44 14.34 -0.72 -0.11
C TRP A 44 14.75 -0.48 -1.56
N ILE A 45 14.08 -1.12 -2.52
CA ILE A 45 14.36 -0.89 -3.94
C ILE A 45 14.10 0.57 -4.30
N VAL A 46 12.97 1.15 -3.88
CA VAL A 46 12.66 2.58 -4.10
C VAL A 46 13.72 3.46 -3.44
N PHE A 47 14.03 3.21 -2.17
CA PHE A 47 15.00 4.03 -1.42
C PHE A 47 16.40 4.01 -2.03
N LEU A 48 16.90 2.83 -2.42
CA LEU A 48 18.23 2.67 -3.00
C LEU A 48 18.33 3.14 -4.45
N SER A 49 17.21 3.22 -5.16
CA SER A 49 17.16 3.69 -6.56
C SER A 49 16.78 5.16 -6.69
N HIS A 50 16.49 5.84 -5.58
CA HIS A 50 16.02 7.21 -5.57
C HIS A 50 17.12 8.18 -6.03
N ASP A 51 16.80 9.09 -6.95
CA ASP A 51 17.72 10.05 -7.56
C ASP A 51 17.84 11.37 -6.77
N GLY A 52 17.11 11.48 -5.65
CA GLY A 52 17.10 12.65 -4.77
C GLY A 52 16.10 13.74 -5.19
N VAL A 53 15.33 13.52 -6.26
CA VAL A 53 14.25 14.44 -6.65
C VAL A 53 12.97 14.03 -5.94
N THR A 54 12.34 14.98 -5.25
CA THR A 54 11.03 14.72 -4.64
C THR A 54 9.99 14.49 -5.73
N GLU A 55 9.43 13.29 -5.74
CA GLU A 55 8.30 12.94 -6.58
C GLU A 55 7.03 12.89 -5.72
N THR A 56 5.92 13.34 -6.30
CA THR A 56 4.59 13.21 -5.69
C THR A 56 3.71 12.43 -6.64
N ILE A 57 3.19 11.30 -6.17
CA ILE A 57 2.41 10.38 -6.98
C ILE A 57 0.94 10.58 -6.66
N ASN A 58 0.23 11.20 -7.59
CA ASN A 58 -1.20 11.39 -7.49
C ASN A 58 -1.95 10.07 -7.71
N ILE A 59 -2.79 9.71 -6.74
CA ILE A 59 -3.55 8.45 -6.73
C ILE A 59 -4.95 8.71 -7.25
N LEU A 60 -5.70 9.60 -6.58
CA LEU A 60 -7.07 9.95 -6.96
C LEU A 60 -7.50 11.28 -6.35
N ARG A 61 -8.42 11.97 -7.03
CA ARG A 61 -9.07 13.19 -6.52
C ARG A 61 -9.94 12.85 -5.31
N TRP A 62 -9.67 13.46 -4.16
CA TRP A 62 -10.47 13.28 -2.95
C TRP A 62 -11.70 14.20 -3.01
N ILE A 63 -11.51 15.50 -2.82
CA ILE A 63 -12.58 16.50 -2.69
C ILE A 63 -12.33 17.61 -3.67
N GLU A 64 -13.40 18.04 -4.35
CA GLU A 64 -13.41 19.26 -5.12
C GLU A 64 -14.67 20.04 -4.79
N SER A 65 -14.49 21.25 -4.27
CA SER A 65 -15.57 22.12 -3.80
C SER A 65 -15.21 23.58 -4.13
N GLY A 66 -15.70 24.06 -5.27
CA GLY A 66 -15.39 25.41 -5.74
C GLY A 66 -13.90 25.54 -6.06
N THR A 67 -13.18 26.40 -5.32
CA THR A 67 -11.72 26.58 -5.45
C THR A 67 -10.92 25.60 -4.60
N LEU A 68 -11.55 24.83 -3.71
CA LEU A 68 -10.86 23.83 -2.91
C LEU A 68 -10.75 22.54 -3.73
N SER A 69 -9.53 22.12 -4.04
CA SER A 69 -9.23 20.83 -4.66
C SER A 69 -8.20 20.10 -3.82
N THR A 70 -8.53 18.88 -3.39
CA THR A 70 -7.65 18.01 -2.63
C THR A 70 -7.56 16.64 -3.28
N GLU A 71 -6.36 16.08 -3.26
CA GLU A 71 -6.02 14.80 -3.86
C GLU A 71 -5.38 13.88 -2.83
N TRP A 72 -5.60 12.58 -3.02
CA TRP A 72 -4.78 11.57 -2.37
C TRP A 72 -3.50 11.41 -3.17
N ALA A 73 -2.37 11.69 -2.54
CA ALA A 73 -1.06 11.55 -3.12
C ALA A 73 -0.08 10.99 -2.09
N ILE A 74 1.01 10.38 -2.56
CA ILE A 74 2.12 9.86 -1.76
C ILE A 74 3.47 10.34 -2.28
#